data_AF-A0A1I8J9W7-F1
#
_entry.id   AF-A0A1I8J9W7-F1
#
_cell.length_a   1.000
_cell.length_b   1.000
_cell.length_c   1.000
_cell.angle_alpha   90.00
_cell.angle_beta   90.00
_cell.angle_gamma   90.00
#
_symmetry.space_group_name_H-M   'P 1'
#
loop_
_entity.id
_entity.type
_entity.pdbx_description
1 polymer ?
#
loop_
_entity_poly.entity_id
_entity_poly.type
_entity_poly.pdbx_seq_one_letter_code
_entity_poly.pdbx_strand_id
1 'polypeptide(L)'
;MSGNKYEFMYFPVKGYGNMVRIVLEDQGIPYEYKPVGENWPQVKPTTPFGQVPVLTVNGSTQIAQSHTIARYLGREHGLMGSNNIEQAQIEMWIDQSADLRKKFAKMIYTDYENGLKPFLESIPTELAPFEKQLTGDSAHLLFGKLTLADYIVFDVLHVLTALSPTCLDSSPHVKAFYTSFGARKNLHAFLEKPEIKSMNRNVQQHLRADLFPSERPGQHDPSDLEDQSIKYKFNLITKDTWADFKPTTPFGQLPVLTINGKTKISQSHTIARYLGREHGLMGSNNIEQAQIEMWIDQTIDIRTKFLRMIYENYEAGKQPFIDSIPAQLEPFEKQLTGDSAHLLFGKLTLADYIVFDVLLVLTALSPTCLDSSPHVKAFYTSFGARKNLHAFLEKPEIKSMKFTGSMHHIK
;
A
#
# COMPACT_ATOMS: atom_id res chain seq x y z
N MET A 1 -3.24 -32.37 -2.29
CA MET A 1 -2.42 -31.51 -3.16
C MET A 1 -1.26 -31.00 -2.31
N SER A 2 -0.06 -30.84 -2.87
CA SER A 2 1.02 -30.11 -2.17
C SER A 2 0.66 -28.62 -2.13
N GLY A 3 0.67 -28.02 -0.94
CA GLY A 3 0.52 -26.56 -0.81
C GLY A 3 1.70 -25.81 -1.45
N ASN A 4 1.53 -24.51 -1.67
CA ASN A 4 2.58 -23.67 -2.23
C ASN A 4 3.84 -23.72 -1.36
N LYS A 5 5.01 -23.70 -2.02
CA LYS A 5 6.28 -23.42 -1.37
C LYS A 5 6.52 -21.92 -1.37
N TYR A 6 6.98 -21.39 -0.24
CA TYR A 6 7.27 -19.96 -0.07
C TYR A 6 8.74 -19.75 0.30
N GLU A 7 9.40 -18.82 -0.37
CA GLU A 7 10.68 -18.26 0.05
C GLU A 7 10.47 -16.78 0.38
N PHE A 8 10.88 -16.32 1.56
CA PHE A 8 10.70 -14.94 2.00
C PHE A 8 12.04 -14.21 2.10
N MET A 9 12.26 -13.27 1.18
CA MET A 9 13.48 -12.46 1.10
C MET A 9 13.30 -11.13 1.83
N TYR A 10 14.02 -10.94 2.93
CA TYR A 10 13.99 -9.68 3.69
C TYR A 10 15.23 -9.45 4.57
N PHE A 11 15.47 -8.20 4.98
CA PHE A 11 16.50 -7.86 5.95
C PHE A 11 16.21 -8.46 7.34
N PRO A 12 17.23 -8.81 8.14
CA PRO A 12 17.09 -9.30 9.52
C PRO A 12 16.75 -8.17 10.52
N VAL A 13 15.64 -7.46 10.27
CA VAL A 13 15.13 -6.34 11.08
C VAL A 13 13.60 -6.39 11.19
N LYS A 14 13.00 -5.69 12.16
CA LYS A 14 11.53 -5.55 12.31
C LYS A 14 10.92 -4.39 11.48
N GLY A 15 11.38 -4.23 10.25
CA GLY A 15 10.81 -3.28 9.28
C GLY A 15 9.50 -3.78 8.67
N TYR A 16 9.09 -3.21 7.53
CA TYR A 16 7.82 -3.53 6.85
C TYR A 16 7.64 -5.02 6.49
N GLY A 17 8.71 -5.82 6.35
CA GLY A 17 8.59 -7.28 6.16
C GLY A 17 8.17 -8.05 7.41
N ASN A 18 8.09 -7.43 8.59
CA ASN A 18 7.79 -8.13 9.84
C ASN A 18 6.35 -8.64 9.93
N MET A 19 5.37 -7.89 9.41
CA MET A 19 3.97 -8.31 9.31
C MET A 19 3.80 -9.64 8.55
N VAL A 20 4.63 -9.87 7.52
CA VAL A 20 4.60 -11.11 6.72
C VAL A 20 5.09 -12.29 7.54
N ARG A 21 6.22 -12.14 8.27
CA ARG A 21 6.70 -13.19 9.18
C ARG A 21 5.70 -13.50 10.29
N ILE A 22 5.05 -12.48 10.85
CA ILE A 22 4.00 -12.65 11.87
C ILE A 22 2.84 -13.51 11.36
N VAL A 23 2.36 -13.28 10.12
CA VAL A 23 1.32 -14.12 9.50
C VAL A 23 1.82 -15.55 9.26
N LEU A 24 3.02 -15.71 8.66
CA LEU A 24 3.60 -17.02 8.33
C LEU A 24 3.82 -17.88 9.58
N GLU A 25 4.48 -17.33 10.59
CA GLU A 25 4.88 -18.04 11.81
C GLU A 25 3.66 -18.40 12.67
N ASP A 26 2.71 -17.48 12.85
CA ASP A 26 1.56 -17.75 13.72
C ASP A 26 0.56 -18.74 13.10
N GLN A 27 0.34 -18.68 11.78
CA GLN A 27 -0.43 -19.70 11.06
C GLN A 27 0.33 -21.04 10.89
N GLY A 28 1.64 -21.08 11.22
CA GLY A 28 2.47 -22.28 11.05
C GLY A 28 2.73 -22.63 9.58
N ILE A 29 2.70 -21.64 8.69
CA ILE A 29 2.92 -21.80 7.25
C ILE A 29 4.41 -22.04 6.99
N PRO A 30 4.82 -23.17 6.40
CA PRO A 30 6.23 -23.43 6.07
C PRO A 30 6.75 -22.45 5.01
N TYR A 31 7.89 -21.83 5.30
CA TYR A 31 8.61 -20.97 4.36
C TYR A 31 10.12 -21.09 4.57
N GLU A 32 10.91 -20.83 3.52
CA GLU A 32 12.36 -20.63 3.66
C GLU A 32 12.65 -19.14 3.83
N TYR A 33 13.37 -18.76 4.88
CA TYR A 33 13.80 -17.38 5.06
C TYR A 33 15.13 -17.13 4.33
N LYS A 34 15.13 -16.16 3.40
CA LYS A 34 16.30 -15.72 2.63
C LYS A 34 16.76 -14.35 3.17
N PRO A 35 17.61 -14.29 4.22
CA PRO A 35 18.11 -13.01 4.73
C PRO A 35 18.96 -12.29 3.68
N VAL A 36 18.77 -10.97 3.56
CA VAL A 36 19.67 -10.08 2.80
C VAL A 36 20.41 -9.11 3.72
N GLY A 37 21.63 -8.74 3.34
CA GLY A 37 22.54 -7.90 4.12
C GLY A 37 23.63 -7.30 3.23
N GLU A 38 24.90 -7.63 3.47
CA GLU A 38 26.03 -7.17 2.64
C GLU A 38 25.93 -7.60 1.16
N ASN A 39 25.20 -8.68 0.87
CA ASN A 39 24.88 -9.16 -0.47
C ASN A 39 23.76 -8.36 -1.18
N TRP A 40 23.24 -7.30 -0.56
CA TRP A 40 22.12 -6.54 -1.13
C TRP A 40 22.43 -5.93 -2.52
N PRO A 41 23.61 -5.34 -2.81
CA PRO A 41 23.92 -4.82 -4.14
C PRO A 41 23.81 -5.86 -5.27
N GLN A 42 24.11 -7.13 -4.99
CA GLN A 42 24.06 -8.24 -5.95
C GLN A 42 22.64 -8.82 -6.09
N VAL A 43 21.85 -8.81 -5.02
CA VAL A 43 20.48 -9.36 -5.00
C VAL A 43 19.42 -8.34 -5.45
N LYS A 44 19.65 -7.05 -5.23
CA LYS A 44 18.72 -5.97 -5.59
C LYS A 44 18.27 -5.97 -7.06
N PRO A 45 19.13 -6.21 -8.07
CA PRO A 45 18.70 -6.31 -9.47
C PRO A 45 17.77 -7.50 -9.75
N THR A 46 17.72 -8.51 -8.87
CA THR A 46 16.84 -9.69 -8.99
C THR A 46 15.55 -9.55 -8.17
N THR A 47 15.19 -8.33 -7.76
CA THR A 47 13.92 -8.01 -7.07
C THR A 47 13.05 -7.10 -7.94
N PRO A 48 11.71 -7.21 -7.93
CA PRO A 48 10.86 -6.57 -8.95
C PRO A 48 10.99 -5.05 -9.05
N PHE A 49 11.29 -4.38 -7.93
CA PHE A 49 11.41 -2.91 -7.85
C PHE A 49 12.72 -2.42 -7.22
N GLY A 50 13.75 -3.27 -7.13
CA GLY A 50 14.98 -2.94 -6.39
C GLY A 50 14.75 -2.75 -4.89
N GLN A 51 13.78 -3.47 -4.32
CA GLN A 51 13.29 -3.37 -2.94
C GLN A 51 12.99 -4.77 -2.35
N VAL A 52 12.98 -4.87 -1.03
CA VAL A 52 12.48 -6.03 -0.26
C VAL A 52 11.50 -5.52 0.82
N PRO A 53 10.47 -6.30 1.24
CA PRO A 53 10.32 -7.75 1.08
C PRO A 53 9.92 -8.23 -0.33
N VAL A 54 10.34 -9.45 -0.65
CA VAL A 54 9.84 -10.26 -1.76
C VAL A 54 9.47 -11.65 -1.25
N LEU A 55 8.33 -12.18 -1.69
CA LEU A 55 7.92 -13.57 -1.51
C LEU A 55 8.05 -14.29 -2.86
N THR A 56 8.85 -15.34 -2.95
CA THR A 56 8.87 -16.24 -4.11
C THR A 56 7.90 -17.39 -3.86
N VAL A 57 6.89 -17.53 -4.71
CA VAL A 57 5.93 -18.63 -4.70
C VAL A 57 6.38 -19.71 -5.68
N ASN A 58 6.43 -20.96 -5.22
CA ASN A 58 6.76 -22.16 -5.99
C ASN A 58 8.10 -22.09 -6.78
N GLY A 59 9.04 -21.25 -6.31
CA GLY A 59 10.38 -21.09 -6.88
C GLY A 59 10.48 -20.20 -8.12
N SER A 60 9.37 -19.61 -8.60
CA SER A 60 9.37 -18.80 -9.85
C SER A 60 8.59 -17.49 -9.76
N THR A 61 7.47 -17.44 -9.04
CA THR A 61 6.60 -16.25 -9.01
C THR A 61 6.98 -15.33 -7.86
N GLN A 62 7.68 -14.24 -8.16
CA GLN A 62 7.96 -13.20 -7.17
C GLN A 62 6.75 -12.28 -6.95
N ILE A 63 6.46 -11.98 -5.68
CA ILE A 63 5.50 -10.98 -5.22
C ILE A 63 6.27 -10.02 -4.31
N ALA A 64 6.34 -8.73 -4.67
CA ALA A 64 6.93 -7.67 -3.86
C ALA A 64 5.86 -6.87 -3.09
N GLN A 65 6.30 -5.86 -2.36
CA GLN A 65 5.51 -4.98 -1.49
C GLN A 65 4.86 -5.67 -0.28
N SER A 66 5.22 -5.19 0.92
CA SER A 66 4.86 -5.80 2.21
C SER A 66 3.37 -6.09 2.39
N HIS A 67 2.51 -5.09 2.16
CA HIS A 67 1.07 -5.24 2.28
C HIS A 67 0.47 -6.13 1.18
N THR A 68 1.05 -6.14 -0.02
CA THR A 68 0.61 -7.03 -1.10
C THR A 68 0.95 -8.49 -0.82
N ILE A 69 2.16 -8.78 -0.33
CA ILE A 69 2.55 -10.12 0.15
C ILE A 69 1.61 -10.57 1.28
N ALA A 70 1.31 -9.68 2.22
CA ALA A 70 0.38 -9.95 3.32
C ALA A 70 -1.05 -10.24 2.81
N ARG A 71 -1.60 -9.41 1.90
CA ARG A 71 -2.92 -9.63 1.27
C ARG A 71 -2.97 -10.94 0.47
N TYR A 72 -1.91 -11.28 -0.26
CA TYR A 72 -1.79 -12.56 -0.98
C TYR A 72 -1.87 -13.76 -0.02
N LEU A 73 -1.00 -13.82 1.00
CA LEU A 73 -1.04 -14.88 2.02
C LEU A 73 -2.39 -14.90 2.74
N GLY A 74 -2.99 -13.73 2.99
CA GLY A 74 -4.33 -13.63 3.56
C GLY A 74 -5.41 -14.26 2.68
N ARG A 75 -5.31 -14.18 1.35
CA ARG A 75 -6.24 -14.87 0.43
C ARG A 75 -6.00 -16.38 0.40
N GLU A 76 -4.75 -16.81 0.30
CA GLU A 76 -4.38 -18.25 0.27
C GLU A 76 -4.80 -18.99 1.56
N HIS A 77 -4.81 -18.30 2.70
CA HIS A 77 -5.09 -18.88 4.02
C HIS A 77 -6.40 -18.39 4.67
N GLY A 78 -7.33 -17.83 3.89
CA GLY A 78 -8.71 -17.55 4.32
C GLY A 78 -8.90 -16.36 5.27
N LEU A 79 -7.89 -15.51 5.45
CA LEU A 79 -7.87 -14.37 6.36
C LEU A 79 -8.48 -13.08 5.78
N MET A 80 -8.88 -13.08 4.49
CA MET A 80 -9.45 -11.92 3.79
C MET A 80 -11.00 -11.88 3.73
N GLY A 81 -11.68 -12.69 4.55
CA GLY A 81 -13.14 -12.71 4.63
C GLY A 81 -13.81 -13.60 3.57
N SER A 82 -15.15 -13.58 3.53
CA SER A 82 -15.96 -14.48 2.69
C SER A 82 -16.40 -13.90 1.34
N ASN A 83 -16.27 -12.58 1.14
CA ASN A 83 -16.80 -11.86 -0.03
C ASN A 83 -16.11 -10.50 -0.21
N ASN A 84 -16.34 -9.84 -1.35
CA ASN A 84 -15.70 -8.58 -1.72
C ASN A 84 -15.91 -7.44 -0.71
N ILE A 85 -17.06 -7.40 -0.01
CA ILE A 85 -17.37 -6.39 1.02
C ILE A 85 -16.59 -6.68 2.30
N GLU A 86 -16.58 -7.93 2.79
CA GLU A 86 -15.73 -8.32 3.94
C GLU A 86 -14.25 -8.04 3.64
N GLN A 87 -13.78 -8.40 2.45
CA GLN A 87 -12.40 -8.15 2.03
C GLN A 87 -12.10 -6.65 2.03
N ALA A 88 -12.99 -5.81 1.53
CA ALA A 88 -12.81 -4.36 1.54
C ALA A 88 -12.86 -3.78 2.96
N GLN A 89 -13.67 -4.33 3.86
CA GLN A 89 -13.68 -3.94 5.27
C GLN A 89 -12.37 -4.33 5.98
N ILE A 90 -11.78 -5.48 5.65
CA ILE A 90 -10.44 -5.89 6.13
C ILE A 90 -9.36 -4.97 5.56
N GLU A 91 -9.37 -4.71 4.25
CA GLU A 91 -8.43 -3.81 3.57
C GLU A 91 -8.50 -2.38 4.13
N MET A 92 -9.69 -1.87 4.49
CA MET A 92 -9.89 -0.56 5.11
C MET A 92 -9.12 -0.41 6.43
N TRP A 93 -9.09 -1.45 7.27
CA TRP A 93 -8.32 -1.46 8.53
C TRP A 93 -6.82 -1.71 8.32
N ILE A 94 -6.44 -2.45 7.28
CA ILE A 94 -5.03 -2.60 6.86
C ILE A 94 -4.47 -1.26 6.39
N ASP A 95 -5.16 -0.57 5.48
CA ASP A 95 -4.72 0.71 4.92
C ASP A 95 -4.69 1.81 6.02
N GLN A 96 -5.63 1.81 6.99
CA GLN A 96 -5.58 2.67 8.18
C GLN A 96 -4.39 2.36 9.11
N SER A 97 -4.05 1.08 9.30
CA SER A 97 -2.88 0.67 10.08
C SER A 97 -1.58 1.07 9.37
N ALA A 98 -1.56 0.99 8.04
CA ALA A 98 -0.45 1.47 7.22
C ALA A 98 -0.23 2.98 7.34
N ASP A 99 -1.30 3.79 7.45
CA ASP A 99 -1.18 5.24 7.67
C ASP A 99 -0.56 5.58 9.04
N LEU A 100 -0.92 4.86 10.11
CA LEU A 100 -0.25 4.99 11.40
C LEU A 100 1.23 4.55 11.32
N ARG A 101 1.53 3.46 10.60
CA ARG A 101 2.93 3.02 10.38
C ARG A 101 3.74 4.02 9.55
N LYS A 102 3.13 4.72 8.58
CA LYS A 102 3.77 5.82 7.83
C LYS A 102 4.12 7.00 8.75
N LYS A 103 3.24 7.38 9.69
CA LYS A 103 3.51 8.42 10.70
C LYS A 103 4.68 8.04 11.60
N PHE A 104 4.67 6.82 12.15
CA PHE A 104 5.77 6.26 12.92
C PHE A 104 7.09 6.29 12.12
N ALA A 105 7.06 5.80 10.88
CA ALA A 105 8.23 5.78 10.01
C ALA A 105 8.75 7.20 9.75
N LYS A 106 7.89 8.17 9.39
CA LYS A 106 8.32 9.55 9.15
C LYS A 106 9.07 10.11 10.37
N MET A 107 8.53 9.91 11.59
CA MET A 107 9.20 10.32 12.82
C MET A 107 10.59 9.66 12.95
N ILE A 108 10.67 8.33 12.92
CA ILE A 108 11.95 7.60 13.06
C ILE A 108 12.99 7.99 11.99
N TYR A 109 12.59 8.11 10.72
CA TYR A 109 13.52 8.28 9.59
C TYR A 109 13.86 9.74 9.25
N THR A 110 13.04 10.71 9.65
CA THR A 110 13.19 12.10 9.17
C THR A 110 13.10 13.19 10.23
N ASP A 111 12.54 12.91 11.41
CA ASP A 111 12.37 13.91 12.47
C ASP A 111 12.28 13.25 13.86
N TYR A 112 13.30 12.49 14.24
CA TYR A 112 13.28 11.74 15.51
C TYR A 112 13.40 12.69 16.71
N GLU A 113 14.30 13.66 16.64
CA GLU A 113 14.66 14.54 17.77
C GLU A 113 13.52 15.47 18.17
N ASN A 114 12.78 16.04 17.20
CA ASN A 114 11.64 16.92 17.49
C ASN A 114 10.30 16.17 17.47
N GLY A 115 10.15 15.22 16.53
CA GLY A 115 8.88 14.53 16.27
C GLY A 115 8.53 13.41 17.24
N LEU A 116 9.49 12.85 18.01
CA LEU A 116 9.22 11.76 18.95
C LEU A 116 8.17 12.12 19.99
N LYS A 117 8.31 13.27 20.66
CA LYS A 117 7.36 13.68 21.71
C LYS A 117 5.95 13.94 21.15
N PRO A 118 5.75 14.78 20.11
CA PRO A 118 4.44 14.98 19.49
C PRO A 118 3.82 13.68 18.96
N PHE A 119 4.62 12.73 18.46
CA PHE A 119 4.13 11.43 18.03
C PHE A 119 3.63 10.58 19.21
N LEU A 120 4.36 10.52 20.32
CA LEU A 120 3.90 9.83 21.54
C LEU A 120 2.63 10.47 22.11
N GLU A 121 2.52 11.80 22.07
CA GLU A 121 1.33 12.55 22.47
C GLU A 121 0.14 12.32 21.52
N SER A 122 0.37 11.99 20.24
CA SER A 122 -0.70 11.71 19.28
C SER A 122 -1.23 10.27 19.32
N ILE A 123 -0.46 9.29 19.83
CA ILE A 123 -0.84 7.86 19.87
C ILE A 123 -2.28 7.62 20.36
N PRO A 124 -2.78 8.20 21.47
CA PRO A 124 -4.16 7.97 21.92
C PRO A 124 -5.23 8.40 20.90
N THR A 125 -4.94 9.45 20.11
CA THR A 125 -5.83 9.92 19.03
C THR A 125 -5.76 9.00 17.81
N GLU A 126 -4.57 8.48 17.49
CA GLU A 126 -4.36 7.50 16.41
C GLU A 126 -4.98 6.13 16.73
N LEU A 127 -5.02 5.74 18.02
CA LEU A 127 -5.61 4.49 18.50
C LEU A 127 -7.13 4.55 18.70
N ALA A 128 -7.71 5.75 18.89
CA ALA A 128 -9.15 5.92 19.14
C ALA A 128 -10.10 5.21 18.16
N PRO A 129 -9.81 5.06 16.84
CA PRO A 129 -10.64 4.25 15.96
C PRO A 129 -10.59 2.76 16.31
N PHE A 130 -9.40 2.22 16.61
CA PHE A 130 -9.20 0.81 16.96
C PHE A 130 -9.81 0.50 18.32
N GLU A 131 -9.68 1.40 19.31
CA GLU A 131 -10.27 1.31 20.65
C GLU A 131 -11.81 1.34 20.63
N LYS A 132 -12.40 1.94 19.59
CA LYS A 132 -13.85 1.93 19.32
C LYS A 132 -14.32 0.66 18.59
N GLN A 133 -13.46 0.03 17.80
CA GLN A 133 -13.78 -1.17 17.01
C GLN A 133 -13.58 -2.45 17.82
N LEU A 134 -12.51 -2.53 18.60
CA LEU A 134 -12.27 -3.57 19.59
C LEU A 134 -13.17 -3.29 20.79
N THR A 135 -14.19 -4.11 21.00
CA THR A 135 -15.10 -3.99 22.15
C THR A 135 -14.75 -5.03 23.20
N GLY A 136 -14.34 -4.61 24.41
CA GLY A 136 -14.22 -5.47 25.60
C GLY A 136 -13.54 -6.82 25.34
N ASP A 137 -14.34 -7.87 25.32
CA ASP A 137 -13.93 -9.28 25.19
C ASP A 137 -13.60 -9.73 23.75
N SER A 138 -13.65 -8.84 22.76
CA SER A 138 -13.45 -9.20 21.35
C SER A 138 -11.99 -9.52 21.03
N ALA A 139 -11.66 -10.82 20.99
CA ALA A 139 -10.36 -11.34 20.57
C ALA A 139 -9.99 -11.02 19.10
N HIS A 140 -10.91 -10.44 18.33
CA HIS A 140 -10.76 -10.12 16.92
C HIS A 140 -11.31 -8.72 16.58
N LEU A 141 -10.69 -8.06 15.61
CA LEU A 141 -11.08 -6.73 15.12
C LEU A 141 -12.41 -6.77 14.32
N LEU A 142 -12.65 -7.85 13.57
CA LEU A 142 -13.73 -7.95 12.60
C LEU A 142 -14.45 -9.31 12.67
N PHE A 143 -15.76 -9.28 12.45
CA PHE A 143 -16.63 -10.45 12.24
C PHE A 143 -16.58 -11.57 13.30
N GLY A 144 -15.99 -11.32 14.47
CA GLY A 144 -15.76 -12.35 15.50
C GLY A 144 -14.80 -13.46 15.09
N LYS A 145 -13.95 -13.24 14.08
CA LYS A 145 -13.00 -14.24 13.55
C LYS A 145 -11.65 -13.63 13.21
N LEU A 146 -10.60 -14.44 13.22
CA LEU A 146 -9.26 -14.04 12.83
C LEU A 146 -9.21 -13.59 11.36
N THR A 147 -8.72 -12.38 11.10
CA THR A 147 -8.52 -11.82 9.77
C THR A 147 -7.09 -11.30 9.59
N LEU A 148 -6.74 -10.87 8.38
CA LEU A 148 -5.45 -10.22 8.13
C LEU A 148 -5.32 -8.87 8.85
N ALA A 149 -6.43 -8.15 9.06
CA ALA A 149 -6.40 -6.86 9.74
C ALA A 149 -5.88 -6.98 11.17
N ASP A 150 -6.23 -8.06 11.88
CA ASP A 150 -5.72 -8.35 13.23
C ASP A 150 -4.18 -8.43 13.26
N TYR A 151 -3.57 -9.11 12.28
CA TYR A 151 -2.12 -9.23 12.16
C TYR A 151 -1.43 -7.91 11.85
N ILE A 152 -2.01 -7.07 10.97
CA ILE A 152 -1.40 -5.77 10.62
C ILE A 152 -1.52 -4.79 11.80
N VAL A 153 -2.66 -4.79 12.50
CA VAL A 153 -2.85 -4.03 13.75
C VAL A 153 -1.82 -4.49 14.78
N PHE A 154 -1.67 -5.79 14.99
CA PHE A 154 -0.68 -6.32 15.94
C PHE A 154 0.77 -5.91 15.61
N ASP A 155 1.22 -5.98 14.34
CA ASP A 155 2.59 -5.54 13.98
C ASP A 155 2.81 -4.04 14.24
N VAL A 156 1.80 -3.20 14.01
CA VAL A 156 1.87 -1.77 14.36
C VAL A 156 1.94 -1.57 15.87
N LEU A 157 1.07 -2.23 16.65
CA LEU A 157 1.08 -2.14 18.12
C LEU A 157 2.37 -2.69 18.75
N HIS A 158 2.96 -3.74 18.18
CA HIS A 158 4.25 -4.30 18.61
C HIS A 158 5.39 -3.29 18.39
N VAL A 159 5.34 -2.51 17.32
CA VAL A 159 6.33 -1.47 17.02
C VAL A 159 6.11 -0.20 17.86
N LEU A 160 4.87 0.17 18.16
CA LEU A 160 4.57 1.27 19.09
C LEU A 160 4.98 0.92 20.54
N THR A 161 4.75 -0.30 21.01
CA THR A 161 5.17 -0.73 22.35
C THR A 161 6.68 -0.95 22.46
N ALA A 162 7.37 -1.25 21.36
CA ALA A 162 8.83 -1.22 21.31
C ALA A 162 9.42 0.20 21.39
N LEU A 163 8.67 1.23 20.99
CA LEU A 163 9.04 2.65 21.14
C LEU A 163 8.72 3.17 22.56
N SER A 164 7.55 2.82 23.09
CA SER A 164 7.12 3.20 24.44
C SER A 164 6.19 2.11 25.02
N PRO A 165 6.65 1.32 26.01
CA PRO A 165 5.90 0.17 26.52
C PRO A 165 4.53 0.49 27.12
N THR A 166 4.31 1.73 27.57
CA THR A 166 3.05 2.21 28.18
C THR A 166 2.11 2.92 27.19
N CYS A 167 2.46 2.97 25.89
CA CYS A 167 1.68 3.75 24.90
C CYS A 167 0.24 3.27 24.69
N LEU A 168 -0.09 2.05 25.13
CA LEU A 168 -1.45 1.46 25.06
C LEU A 168 -2.25 1.66 26.36
N ASP A 169 -1.70 2.28 27.40
CA ASP A 169 -2.35 2.36 28.72
C ASP A 169 -3.62 3.24 28.72
N SER A 170 -3.78 4.10 27.72
CA SER A 170 -4.98 4.92 27.47
C SER A 170 -5.98 4.28 26.49
N SER A 171 -5.72 3.05 26.05
CA SER A 171 -6.56 2.31 25.08
C SER A 171 -6.73 0.86 25.56
N PRO A 172 -7.56 0.62 26.59
CA PRO A 172 -7.66 -0.69 27.26
C PRO A 172 -8.10 -1.84 26.34
N HIS A 173 -9.01 -1.63 25.37
CA HIS A 173 -9.40 -2.68 24.43
C HIS A 173 -8.25 -3.01 23.46
N VAL A 174 -7.57 -2.00 22.93
CA VAL A 174 -6.35 -2.16 22.10
C VAL A 174 -5.25 -2.89 22.87
N LYS A 175 -5.07 -2.57 24.16
CA LYS A 175 -4.12 -3.25 25.04
C LYS A 175 -4.51 -4.71 25.29
N ALA A 176 -5.78 -4.99 25.57
CA ALA A 176 -6.30 -6.36 25.76
C ALA A 176 -6.15 -7.21 24.49
N PHE A 177 -6.48 -6.64 23.32
CA PHE A 177 -6.22 -7.25 22.02
C PHE A 177 -4.73 -7.54 21.82
N TYR A 178 -3.86 -6.54 21.99
CA TYR A 178 -2.41 -6.73 21.81
C TYR A 178 -1.85 -7.85 22.71
N THR A 179 -2.23 -7.87 23.99
CA THR A 179 -1.79 -8.89 24.95
C THR A 179 -2.33 -10.28 24.61
N SER A 180 -3.62 -10.43 24.31
CA SER A 180 -4.22 -11.73 23.98
C SER A 180 -3.74 -12.28 22.63
N PHE A 181 -3.57 -11.41 21.63
CA PHE A 181 -3.05 -11.77 20.32
C PHE A 181 -1.57 -12.18 20.39
N GLY A 182 -0.74 -11.42 21.10
CA GLY A 182 0.68 -11.75 21.33
C GLY A 182 0.91 -13.01 22.17
N ALA A 183 -0.10 -13.48 22.90
CA ALA A 183 -0.09 -14.73 23.66
C ALA A 183 -0.51 -15.97 22.84
N ARG A 184 -0.90 -15.81 21.57
CA ARG A 184 -1.18 -16.93 20.67
C ARG A 184 0.06 -17.82 20.55
N LYS A 185 -0.09 -19.15 20.75
CA LYS A 185 1.01 -20.11 20.94
C LYS A 185 2.17 -19.94 19.94
N ASN A 186 1.86 -19.85 18.66
CA ASN A 186 2.86 -19.82 17.60
C ASN A 186 3.52 -18.44 17.50
N LEU A 187 2.73 -17.35 17.49
CA LEU A 187 3.23 -15.97 17.55
C LEU A 187 4.11 -15.72 18.78
N HIS A 188 3.70 -16.18 19.97
CA HIS A 188 4.47 -16.07 21.19
C HIS A 188 5.83 -16.78 21.06
N ALA A 189 5.83 -18.04 20.59
CA ALA A 189 7.06 -18.78 20.35
C ALA A 189 7.99 -18.11 19.33
N PHE A 190 7.44 -17.47 18.29
CA PHE A 190 8.21 -16.67 17.32
C PHE A 190 8.81 -15.40 17.94
N LEU A 191 8.03 -14.64 18.72
CA LEU A 191 8.49 -13.40 19.36
C LEU A 191 9.53 -13.65 20.46
N GLU A 192 9.50 -14.83 21.08
CA GLU A 192 10.45 -15.25 22.11
C GLU A 192 11.83 -15.68 21.55
N LYS A 193 11.93 -15.98 20.25
CA LYS A 193 13.19 -16.36 19.58
C LYS A 193 14.32 -15.34 19.85
N PRO A 194 15.53 -15.74 20.28
CA PRO A 194 16.62 -14.81 20.64
C PRO A 194 17.00 -13.83 19.52
N GLU A 195 16.98 -14.29 18.27
CA GLU A 195 17.22 -13.48 17.08
C GLU A 195 16.10 -12.46 16.84
N ILE A 196 14.84 -12.81 17.10
CA ILE A 196 13.70 -11.87 16.97
C ILE A 196 13.68 -10.84 18.11
N LYS A 197 14.17 -11.21 19.30
CA LYS A 197 14.43 -10.27 20.40
C LYS A 197 15.59 -9.33 20.10
N SER A 198 16.68 -9.82 19.50
CA SER A 198 17.88 -9.00 19.25
C SER A 198 17.63 -7.88 18.23
N MET A 199 16.77 -8.11 17.23
CA MET A 199 16.39 -7.14 16.19
C MET A 199 15.81 -5.82 16.75
N ASN A 200 15.28 -5.80 17.98
CA ASN A 200 14.77 -4.57 18.59
C ASN A 200 15.86 -3.51 18.84
N ARG A 201 17.14 -3.91 19.00
CA ARG A 201 18.20 -3.01 19.50
C ARG A 201 18.87 -2.14 18.44
N ASN A 202 18.74 -2.49 17.15
CA ASN A 202 19.57 -1.91 16.08
C ASN A 202 18.83 -0.91 15.17
N VAL A 203 17.67 -0.39 15.60
CA VAL A 203 16.82 0.50 14.80
C VAL A 203 17.58 1.71 14.27
N GLN A 204 18.46 2.35 15.06
CA GLN A 204 19.15 3.57 14.62
C GLN A 204 20.29 3.35 13.60
N GLN A 205 20.83 2.13 13.47
CA GLN A 205 22.17 1.95 12.87
C GLN A 205 22.17 1.51 11.39
N HIS A 206 21.05 1.03 10.84
CA HIS A 206 20.99 0.38 9.52
C HIS A 206 20.24 1.19 8.43
N LEU A 207 20.04 2.49 8.63
CA LEU A 207 18.98 3.25 7.94
C LEU A 207 19.43 4.16 6.77
N ARG A 208 20.65 4.00 6.23
CA ARG A 208 21.20 4.86 5.16
C ARG A 208 22.07 4.08 4.14
N ALA A 209 21.47 3.50 3.10
CA ALA A 209 22.19 2.93 1.93
C ALA A 209 21.33 2.77 0.64
N ASP A 210 21.55 3.67 -0.32
CA ASP A 210 21.72 3.47 -1.78
C ASP A 210 20.57 3.00 -2.72
N LEU A 211 20.54 3.54 -3.96
CA LEU A 211 19.51 3.38 -5.02
C LEU A 211 20.06 3.50 -6.48
N PHE A 212 19.43 2.78 -7.45
CA PHE A 212 19.55 2.85 -8.94
C PHE A 212 20.88 2.42 -9.63
N PRO A 213 20.95 2.10 -10.97
CA PRO A 213 20.00 1.56 -12.00
C PRO A 213 20.54 0.19 -12.58
N SER A 214 20.36 -0.40 -13.79
CA SER A 214 19.41 -0.49 -14.96
C SER A 214 19.60 -1.90 -15.67
N GLU A 215 19.21 -2.37 -16.88
CA GLU A 215 18.62 -1.95 -18.20
C GLU A 215 17.90 -3.17 -18.94
N ARG A 216 17.34 -2.97 -20.16
CA ARG A 216 17.08 -3.89 -21.34
C ARG A 216 15.82 -4.84 -21.45
N PRO A 217 15.30 -5.16 -22.67
CA PRO A 217 13.82 -5.20 -22.92
C PRO A 217 13.18 -6.30 -23.85
N GLY A 218 11.83 -6.31 -23.95
CA GLY A 218 11.00 -6.77 -25.10
C GLY A 218 9.85 -7.78 -24.80
N GLN A 219 8.81 -8.04 -25.63
CA GLN A 219 8.17 -7.34 -26.79
C GLN A 219 6.89 -8.12 -27.29
N HIS A 220 5.95 -7.48 -28.04
CA HIS A 220 4.76 -8.06 -28.79
C HIS A 220 3.55 -8.59 -27.96
N ASP A 221 2.27 -8.61 -28.39
CA ASP A 221 1.42 -7.88 -29.39
C ASP A 221 -0.10 -8.13 -29.01
N PRO A 222 -1.10 -7.25 -29.26
CA PRO A 222 -2.33 -7.19 -28.42
C PRO A 222 -3.72 -7.46 -29.07
N SER A 223 -4.79 -7.56 -28.26
CA SER A 223 -6.20 -7.32 -28.66
C SER A 223 -7.15 -7.11 -27.45
N ASP A 224 -7.95 -6.03 -27.42
CA ASP A 224 -8.73 -5.62 -26.23
C ASP A 224 -10.20 -5.22 -26.49
N LEU A 225 -10.98 -5.06 -25.40
CA LEU A 225 -12.45 -4.83 -25.37
C LEU A 225 -12.85 -3.53 -24.65
N GLU A 226 -14.06 -3.02 -24.93
CA GLU A 226 -14.51 -1.67 -24.53
C GLU A 226 -14.80 -1.44 -23.03
N ASP A 227 -14.62 -0.19 -22.59
CA ASP A 227 -14.90 0.36 -21.26
C ASP A 227 -16.36 0.14 -20.77
N GLN A 228 -16.53 -0.60 -19.67
CA GLN A 228 -17.82 -0.73 -18.98
C GLN A 228 -18.30 0.60 -18.38
N SER A 229 -19.63 0.81 -18.30
CA SER A 229 -20.24 2.00 -17.67
C SER A 229 -20.87 1.67 -16.30
N ILE A 230 -20.44 2.39 -15.27
CA ILE A 230 -20.87 2.20 -13.88
C ILE A 230 -21.82 3.33 -13.47
N LYS A 231 -22.96 3.00 -12.84
CA LYS A 231 -23.88 3.99 -12.28
C LYS A 231 -23.49 4.35 -10.85
N TYR A 232 -23.08 5.60 -10.62
CA TYR A 232 -22.72 6.12 -9.30
C TYR A 232 -23.30 7.52 -9.07
N LYS A 233 -23.42 7.92 -7.80
CA LYS A 233 -23.69 9.32 -7.41
C LYS A 233 -22.46 9.89 -6.72
N PHE A 234 -21.79 10.84 -7.37
CA PHE A 234 -20.74 11.62 -6.73
C PHE A 234 -21.36 12.68 -5.81
N ASN A 235 -20.93 12.75 -4.55
CA ASN A 235 -21.28 13.82 -3.63
C ASN A 235 -19.98 14.56 -3.29
N LEU A 236 -19.78 15.75 -3.84
CA LEU A 236 -18.62 16.58 -3.54
C LEU A 236 -18.77 17.18 -2.13
N ILE A 237 -17.79 16.94 -1.27
CA ILE A 237 -17.70 17.57 0.06
C ILE A 237 -16.73 18.75 -0.03
N THR A 238 -17.17 19.92 0.41
CA THR A 238 -16.36 21.16 0.42
C THR A 238 -15.65 21.34 1.76
N LYS A 239 -14.70 22.28 1.85
CA LYS A 239 -14.05 22.62 3.14
C LYS A 239 -15.08 23.08 4.18
N ASP A 240 -16.10 23.82 3.74
CA ASP A 240 -17.12 24.45 4.58
C ASP A 240 -18.13 23.43 5.12
N THR A 241 -18.41 22.37 4.35
CA THR A 241 -19.30 21.26 4.76
C THR A 241 -18.55 20.12 5.46
N TRP A 242 -17.21 20.08 5.39
CA TRP A 242 -16.42 18.98 5.94
C TRP A 242 -16.59 18.78 7.44
N ALA A 243 -16.81 19.85 8.22
CA ALA A 243 -17.01 19.76 9.66
C ALA A 243 -18.20 18.85 10.03
N ASP A 244 -19.33 18.98 9.32
CA ASP A 244 -20.54 18.18 9.55
C ASP A 244 -20.42 16.75 9.03
N PHE A 245 -19.72 16.56 7.90
CA PHE A 245 -19.54 15.24 7.30
C PHE A 245 -18.50 14.38 8.03
N LYS A 246 -17.43 14.97 8.57
CA LYS A 246 -16.30 14.23 9.16
C LYS A 246 -16.72 13.22 10.24
N PRO A 247 -17.59 13.52 11.23
CA PRO A 247 -18.07 12.55 12.22
C PRO A 247 -18.81 11.34 11.62
N THR A 248 -19.31 11.46 10.38
CA THR A 248 -20.07 10.41 9.70
C THR A 248 -19.21 9.48 8.84
N THR A 249 -17.92 9.80 8.65
CA THR A 249 -16.99 9.04 7.81
C THR A 249 -16.15 8.05 8.64
N PRO A 250 -15.83 6.85 8.12
CA PRO A 250 -14.85 5.98 8.77
C PRO A 250 -13.51 6.72 8.93
N PHE A 251 -12.92 6.61 10.13
CA PHE A 251 -11.67 7.28 10.53
C PHE A 251 -11.65 8.82 10.47
N GLY A 252 -12.79 9.47 10.18
CA GLY A 252 -12.82 10.92 9.96
C GLY A 252 -12.07 11.35 8.70
N GLN A 253 -12.09 10.52 7.64
CA GLN A 253 -11.37 10.68 6.38
C GLN A 253 -12.29 10.61 5.15
N LEU A 254 -11.76 11.05 4.00
CA LEU A 254 -12.33 10.87 2.65
C LEU A 254 -11.26 10.23 1.75
N PRO A 255 -11.63 9.54 0.65
CA PRO A 255 -12.98 9.29 0.15
C PRO A 255 -13.76 8.23 0.95
N VAL A 256 -15.08 8.19 0.72
CA VAL A 256 -15.99 7.15 1.25
C VAL A 256 -16.93 6.68 0.15
N LEU A 257 -16.92 5.37 -0.14
CA LEU A 257 -17.95 4.70 -0.95
C LEU A 257 -19.10 4.27 -0.02
N THR A 258 -20.35 4.42 -0.47
CA THR A 258 -21.54 3.90 0.24
C THR A 258 -22.30 2.94 -0.67
N ILE A 259 -22.16 1.64 -0.42
CA ILE A 259 -22.82 0.57 -1.18
C ILE A 259 -24.26 0.42 -0.69
N ASN A 260 -25.22 0.36 -1.62
CA ASN A 260 -26.64 0.12 -1.36
C ASN A 260 -27.26 1.02 -0.27
N GLY A 261 -26.75 2.25 -0.13
CA GLY A 261 -27.16 3.23 0.87
C GLY A 261 -26.82 2.87 2.34
N LYS A 262 -26.07 1.79 2.58
CA LYS A 262 -25.83 1.23 3.92
C LYS A 262 -24.35 1.03 4.25
N THR A 263 -23.64 0.23 3.45
CA THR A 263 -22.27 -0.17 3.79
C THR A 263 -21.28 0.90 3.38
N LYS A 264 -20.63 1.53 4.35
CA LYS A 264 -19.55 2.50 4.11
C LYS A 264 -18.19 1.81 4.07
N ILE A 265 -17.38 2.19 3.10
CA ILE A 265 -15.96 1.81 2.95
C ILE A 265 -15.18 3.10 2.72
N SER A 266 -14.08 3.32 3.45
CA SER A 266 -13.13 4.42 3.22
C SER A 266 -11.81 3.92 2.61
N GLN A 267 -10.79 4.78 2.58
CA GLN A 267 -9.46 4.57 1.99
C GLN A 267 -9.51 4.39 0.45
N SER A 268 -8.81 5.27 -0.28
CA SER A 268 -8.91 5.36 -1.75
C SER A 268 -8.55 4.05 -2.45
N HIS A 269 -7.46 3.41 -2.01
CA HIS A 269 -6.98 2.17 -2.62
C HIS A 269 -7.83 0.96 -2.22
N THR A 270 -8.41 0.94 -1.02
CA THR A 270 -9.42 -0.05 -0.63
C THR A 270 -10.69 0.06 -1.48
N ILE A 271 -11.22 1.28 -1.67
CA ILE A 271 -12.37 1.53 -2.58
C ILE A 271 -12.03 1.12 -4.01
N ALA A 272 -10.83 1.44 -4.50
CA ALA A 272 -10.36 1.06 -5.83
C ALA A 272 -10.27 -0.47 -5.98
N ARG A 273 -9.63 -1.18 -5.05
CA ARG A 273 -9.54 -2.65 -5.05
C ARG A 273 -10.92 -3.31 -4.96
N TYR A 274 -11.85 -2.77 -4.16
CA TYR A 274 -13.24 -3.23 -4.12
C TYR A 274 -13.92 -3.12 -5.49
N LEU A 275 -13.97 -1.91 -6.07
CA LEU A 275 -14.59 -1.69 -7.39
C LEU A 275 -13.89 -2.51 -8.48
N GLY A 276 -12.57 -2.68 -8.40
CA GLY A 276 -11.81 -3.56 -9.28
C GLY A 276 -12.26 -5.02 -9.20
N ARG A 277 -12.55 -5.56 -8.01
CA ARG A 277 -13.10 -6.92 -7.85
C ARG A 277 -14.52 -7.03 -8.41
N GLU A 278 -15.39 -6.06 -8.14
CA GLU A 278 -16.78 -6.06 -8.65
C GLU A 278 -16.84 -6.00 -10.20
N HIS A 279 -15.81 -5.45 -10.85
CA HIS A 279 -15.74 -5.27 -12.32
C HIS A 279 -14.65 -6.13 -13.01
N GLY A 280 -14.08 -7.13 -12.34
CA GLY A 280 -13.13 -8.08 -12.94
C GLY A 280 -11.71 -7.55 -13.22
N LEU A 281 -11.40 -6.33 -12.78
CA LEU A 281 -10.13 -5.63 -13.01
C LEU A 281 -8.98 -6.08 -12.06
N MET A 282 -9.23 -7.04 -11.17
CA MET A 282 -8.27 -7.55 -10.18
C MET A 282 -7.71 -8.94 -10.53
N GLY A 283 -7.88 -9.39 -11.78
CA GLY A 283 -7.32 -10.66 -12.28
C GLY A 283 -8.19 -11.88 -11.98
N SER A 284 -7.80 -13.04 -12.50
CA SER A 284 -8.57 -14.29 -12.41
C SER A 284 -8.34 -15.12 -11.13
N ASN A 285 -7.26 -14.85 -10.39
CA ASN A 285 -6.79 -15.67 -9.29
C ASN A 285 -5.89 -14.86 -8.32
N ASN A 286 -5.54 -15.46 -7.18
CA ASN A 286 -4.79 -14.79 -6.11
C ASN A 286 -3.39 -14.30 -6.51
N ILE A 287 -2.73 -14.96 -7.48
CA ILE A 287 -1.43 -14.54 -8.03
C ILE A 287 -1.60 -13.34 -8.96
N GLU A 288 -2.55 -13.39 -9.91
CA GLU A 288 -2.85 -12.22 -10.76
C GLU A 288 -3.24 -11.00 -9.91
N GLN A 289 -4.08 -11.22 -8.89
CA GLN A 289 -4.47 -10.15 -7.96
C GLN A 289 -3.25 -9.60 -7.20
N ALA A 290 -2.33 -10.47 -6.75
CA ALA A 290 -1.11 -10.04 -6.07
C ALA A 290 -0.18 -9.25 -7.01
N GLN A 291 -0.07 -9.63 -8.29
CA GLN A 291 0.71 -8.89 -9.28
C GLN A 291 0.09 -7.52 -9.56
N ILE A 292 -1.24 -7.41 -9.69
CA ILE A 292 -1.96 -6.13 -9.83
C ILE A 292 -1.75 -5.24 -8.59
N GLU A 293 -1.91 -5.80 -7.39
CA GLU A 293 -1.69 -5.09 -6.12
C GLU A 293 -0.23 -4.64 -5.94
N MET A 294 0.74 -5.44 -6.43
CA MET A 294 2.18 -5.14 -6.37
C MET A 294 2.51 -3.88 -7.18
N TRP A 295 1.95 -3.74 -8.38
CA TRP A 295 2.12 -2.54 -9.21
C TRP A 295 1.36 -1.32 -8.64
N ILE A 296 0.15 -1.52 -8.10
CA ILE A 296 -0.60 -0.46 -7.40
C ILE A 296 0.20 0.09 -6.21
N ASP A 297 0.72 -0.79 -5.36
CA ASP A 297 1.47 -0.39 -4.16
C ASP A 297 2.83 0.27 -4.55
N GLN A 298 3.44 -0.10 -5.69
CA GLN A 298 4.61 0.60 -6.27
C GLN A 298 4.27 2.02 -6.78
N THR A 299 3.11 2.21 -7.40
CA THR A 299 2.64 3.53 -7.84
C THR A 299 2.34 4.45 -6.65
N ILE A 300 1.86 3.90 -5.52
CA ILE A 300 1.63 4.63 -4.27
C ILE A 300 2.94 5.20 -3.70
N ASP A 301 4.08 4.53 -3.89
CA ASP A 301 5.39 5.02 -3.47
C ASP A 301 5.78 6.33 -4.21
N ILE A 302 5.52 6.41 -5.51
CA ILE A 302 5.73 7.63 -6.32
C ILE A 302 4.76 8.73 -5.88
N ARG A 303 3.46 8.41 -5.74
CA ARG A 303 2.44 9.38 -5.29
C ARG A 303 2.74 9.93 -3.90
N THR A 304 3.27 9.10 -3.00
CA THR A 304 3.68 9.50 -1.65
C THR A 304 4.84 10.48 -1.67
N LYS A 305 5.89 10.22 -2.47
CA LYS A 305 7.02 11.15 -2.64
C LYS A 305 6.61 12.47 -3.29
N PHE A 306 5.74 12.40 -4.30
CA PHE A 306 5.15 13.59 -4.94
C PHE A 306 4.41 14.46 -3.92
N LEU A 307 3.48 13.86 -3.15
CA LEU A 307 2.72 14.58 -2.13
C LEU A 307 3.65 15.16 -1.06
N ARG A 308 4.66 14.40 -0.60
CA ARG A 308 5.67 14.92 0.34
C ARG A 308 6.38 16.15 -0.20
N MET A 309 6.83 16.13 -1.45
CA MET A 309 7.46 17.30 -2.10
C MET A 309 6.49 18.50 -2.15
N ILE A 310 5.25 18.31 -2.62
CA ILE A 310 4.24 19.37 -2.73
C ILE A 310 3.90 20.01 -1.38
N TYR A 311 3.81 19.22 -0.30
CA TYR A 311 3.31 19.68 1.00
C TYR A 311 4.41 20.09 2.00
N GLU A 312 5.64 19.58 1.87
CA GLU A 312 6.72 19.82 2.84
C GLU A 312 7.86 20.69 2.31
N ASN A 313 8.18 20.61 1.00
CA ASN A 313 9.36 21.25 0.43
C ASN A 313 9.22 21.46 -1.09
N TYR A 314 8.24 22.25 -1.54
CA TYR A 314 8.01 22.43 -2.97
C TYR A 314 9.16 23.18 -3.66
N GLU A 315 9.55 24.35 -3.14
CA GLU A 315 10.46 25.26 -3.83
C GLU A 315 11.87 24.66 -4.04
N ALA A 316 12.43 23.95 -3.05
CA ALA A 316 13.73 23.27 -3.20
C ALA A 316 13.61 21.78 -3.61
N GLY A 317 12.46 21.14 -3.38
CA GLY A 317 12.24 19.73 -3.71
C GLY A 317 11.71 19.46 -5.12
N LYS A 318 11.13 20.45 -5.80
CA LYS A 318 10.52 20.26 -7.13
C LYS A 318 11.52 19.74 -8.17
N GLN A 319 12.64 20.42 -8.36
CA GLN A 319 13.58 20.03 -9.42
C GLN A 319 14.22 18.66 -9.14
N PRO A 320 14.77 18.37 -7.93
CA PRO A 320 15.26 17.03 -7.60
C PRO A 320 14.20 15.93 -7.72
N PHE A 321 12.93 16.24 -7.46
CA PHE A 321 11.84 15.29 -7.72
C PHE A 321 11.65 15.05 -9.21
N ILE A 322 11.61 16.08 -10.06
CA ILE A 322 11.52 15.96 -11.53
C ILE A 322 12.70 15.16 -12.08
N ASP A 323 13.92 15.48 -11.66
CA ASP A 323 15.15 14.79 -12.09
C ASP A 323 15.14 13.29 -11.71
N SER A 324 14.40 12.93 -10.65
CA SER A 324 14.20 11.54 -10.21
C SER A 324 13.07 10.79 -10.92
N ILE A 325 12.21 11.46 -11.71
CA ILE A 325 11.07 10.80 -12.38
C ILE A 325 11.53 9.63 -13.28
N PRO A 326 12.55 9.78 -14.16
CA PRO A 326 12.96 8.69 -15.06
C PRO A 326 13.39 7.42 -14.31
N ALA A 327 14.14 7.56 -13.22
CA ALA A 327 14.58 6.45 -12.37
C ALA A 327 13.42 5.80 -11.57
N GLN A 328 12.33 6.54 -11.34
CA GLN A 328 11.12 6.00 -10.70
C GLN A 328 10.16 5.34 -11.70
N LEU A 329 10.16 5.78 -12.96
CA LEU A 329 9.40 5.17 -14.05
C LEU A 329 10.09 3.94 -14.65
N GLU A 330 11.39 3.75 -14.41
CA GLU A 330 12.19 2.65 -14.97
C GLU A 330 11.58 1.23 -14.82
N PRO A 331 10.92 0.84 -13.71
CA PRO A 331 10.20 -0.42 -13.63
C PRO A 331 8.99 -0.48 -14.58
N PHE A 332 8.24 0.61 -14.69
CA PHE A 332 7.06 0.71 -15.56
C PHE A 332 7.47 0.71 -17.04
N GLU A 333 8.60 1.34 -17.38
CA GLU A 333 9.20 1.39 -18.72
C GLU A 333 9.79 0.03 -19.18
N LYS A 334 10.12 -0.85 -18.22
CA LYS A 334 10.47 -2.26 -18.47
C LYS A 334 9.25 -3.16 -18.61
N GLN A 335 8.18 -2.89 -17.86
CA GLN A 335 6.96 -3.69 -17.82
C GLN A 335 6.04 -3.43 -19.01
N LEU A 336 5.85 -2.15 -19.36
CA LEU A 336 5.26 -1.74 -20.63
C LEU A 336 6.33 -1.96 -21.70
N THR A 337 6.05 -2.82 -22.69
CA THR A 337 6.97 -3.07 -23.80
C THR A 337 6.29 -2.83 -25.14
N GLY A 338 6.97 -2.09 -26.03
CA GLY A 338 6.38 -1.65 -27.30
C GLY A 338 5.10 -0.83 -27.10
N ASP A 339 4.13 -1.02 -28.00
CA ASP A 339 2.86 -0.30 -28.02
C ASP A 339 1.79 -0.87 -27.07
N SER A 340 2.18 -1.58 -26.00
CA SER A 340 1.24 -2.22 -25.09
C SER A 340 0.28 -1.22 -24.43
N ALA A 341 -1.01 -1.34 -24.73
CA ALA A 341 -2.08 -0.56 -24.10
C ALA A 341 -2.27 -0.88 -22.60
N HIS A 342 -1.69 -1.99 -22.12
CA HIS A 342 -1.87 -2.50 -20.77
C HIS A 342 -0.57 -2.87 -20.07
N LEU A 343 -0.53 -2.63 -18.75
CA LEU A 343 0.59 -2.93 -17.86
C LEU A 343 0.75 -4.44 -17.61
N LEU A 344 -0.35 -5.19 -17.60
CA LEU A 344 -0.39 -6.57 -17.14
C LEU A 344 -1.27 -7.45 -18.04
N PHE A 345 -0.80 -8.69 -18.26
CA PHE A 345 -1.55 -9.80 -18.89
C PHE A 345 -2.16 -9.54 -20.27
N GLY A 346 -1.79 -8.44 -20.96
CA GLY A 346 -2.41 -8.05 -22.23
C GLY A 346 -3.91 -7.77 -22.10
N LYS A 347 -4.36 -7.23 -20.96
CA LYS A 347 -5.77 -6.88 -20.70
C LYS A 347 -5.87 -5.75 -19.69
N LEU A 348 -6.98 -5.01 -19.73
CA LEU A 348 -7.27 -3.96 -18.74
C LEU A 348 -7.32 -4.49 -17.30
N THR A 349 -6.56 -3.86 -16.40
CA THR A 349 -6.61 -4.10 -14.94
C THR A 349 -6.83 -2.81 -14.15
N LEU A 350 -6.93 -2.91 -12.82
CA LEU A 350 -6.97 -1.75 -11.94
C LEU A 350 -5.61 -1.02 -11.89
N ALA A 351 -4.50 -1.73 -12.07
CA ALA A 351 -3.16 -1.12 -12.00
C ALA A 351 -2.99 -0.06 -13.09
N ASP A 352 -3.54 -0.28 -14.28
CA ASP A 352 -3.50 0.67 -15.40
C ASP A 352 -4.13 2.02 -15.03
N TYR A 353 -5.31 2.01 -14.39
CA TYR A 353 -5.98 3.23 -13.92
C TYR A 353 -5.18 3.97 -12.84
N ILE A 354 -4.54 3.24 -11.93
CA ILE A 354 -3.76 3.83 -10.82
C ILE A 354 -2.43 4.40 -11.34
N VAL A 355 -1.76 3.72 -12.28
CA VAL A 355 -0.59 4.25 -12.99
C VAL A 355 -0.96 5.51 -13.75
N PHE A 356 -2.08 5.51 -14.48
CA PHE A 356 -2.53 6.67 -15.23
C PHE A 356 -2.85 7.90 -14.35
N ASP A 357 -3.45 7.75 -13.16
CA ASP A 357 -3.62 8.87 -12.20
C ASP A 357 -2.29 9.52 -11.85
N VAL A 358 -1.26 8.71 -11.58
CA VAL A 358 0.07 9.24 -11.26
C VAL A 358 0.73 9.87 -12.48
N LEU A 359 0.56 9.34 -13.69
CA LEU A 359 1.11 9.94 -14.91
C LEU A 359 0.43 11.29 -15.25
N LEU A 360 -0.87 11.45 -15.03
CA LEU A 360 -1.56 12.75 -15.09
C LEU A 360 -0.92 13.76 -14.12
N VAL A 361 -0.66 13.33 -12.88
CA VAL A 361 -0.07 14.17 -11.83
C VAL A 361 1.37 14.59 -12.16
N LEU A 362 2.18 13.67 -12.70
CA LEU A 362 3.57 13.93 -13.07
C LEU A 362 3.66 14.85 -14.30
N THR A 363 2.84 14.62 -15.34
CA THR A 363 2.79 15.48 -16.52
C THR A 363 2.27 16.88 -16.20
N ALA A 364 1.35 17.03 -15.24
CA ALA A 364 0.94 18.34 -14.73
C ALA A 364 2.05 19.07 -13.94
N LEU A 365 2.96 18.35 -13.28
CA LEU A 365 4.13 18.94 -12.62
C LEU A 365 5.21 19.39 -13.63
N SER A 366 5.41 18.59 -14.68
CA SER A 366 6.39 18.79 -15.75
C SER A 366 5.94 18.06 -17.03
N PRO A 367 5.44 18.77 -18.07
CA PRO A 367 4.86 18.13 -19.26
C PRO A 367 5.79 17.20 -20.05
N THR A 368 7.10 17.40 -19.94
CA THR A 368 8.14 16.62 -20.65
C THR A 368 8.70 15.47 -19.81
N CYS A 369 8.21 15.22 -18.59
CA CYS A 369 8.81 14.20 -17.70
C CYS A 369 8.71 12.75 -18.18
N LEU A 370 7.90 12.47 -19.21
CA LEU A 370 7.78 11.16 -19.84
C LEU A 370 8.66 11.02 -21.11
N ASP A 371 9.39 12.06 -21.52
CA ASP A 371 10.16 12.04 -22.78
C ASP A 371 11.34 11.05 -22.75
N SER A 372 11.82 10.67 -21.55
CA SER A 372 12.83 9.63 -21.32
C SER A 372 12.24 8.23 -21.13
N SER A 373 10.92 8.06 -21.24
CA SER A 373 10.20 6.82 -20.94
C SER A 373 9.14 6.56 -22.02
N PRO A 374 9.58 6.18 -23.24
CA PRO A 374 8.71 6.09 -24.41
C PRO A 374 7.54 5.11 -24.27
N HIS A 375 7.71 3.94 -23.63
CA HIS A 375 6.61 3.00 -23.42
C HIS A 375 5.59 3.56 -22.42
N VAL A 376 6.05 4.18 -21.32
CA VAL A 376 5.19 4.87 -20.35
C VAL A 376 4.44 6.04 -21.00
N LYS A 377 5.09 6.77 -21.92
CA LYS A 377 4.48 7.87 -22.68
C LYS A 377 3.47 7.38 -23.71
N ALA A 378 3.72 6.25 -24.36
CA ALA A 378 2.79 5.60 -25.27
C ALA A 378 1.54 5.12 -24.52
N PHE A 379 1.73 4.39 -23.41
CA PHE A 379 0.65 3.96 -22.50
C PHE A 379 -0.18 5.16 -22.00
N TYR A 380 0.47 6.23 -21.52
CA TYR A 380 -0.24 7.43 -21.06
C TYR A 380 -1.14 8.02 -22.15
N THR A 381 -0.61 8.13 -23.38
CA THR A 381 -1.34 8.68 -24.53
C THR A 381 -2.50 7.78 -24.96
N SER A 382 -2.27 6.47 -25.11
CA SER A 382 -3.29 5.51 -25.58
C SER A 382 -4.38 5.29 -24.55
N PHE A 383 -4.02 5.14 -23.27
CA PHE A 383 -4.97 4.97 -22.18
C PHE A 383 -5.81 6.23 -21.97
N GLY A 384 -5.19 7.43 -22.01
CA GLY A 384 -5.89 8.71 -21.91
C GLY A 384 -6.85 9.01 -23.07
N ALA A 385 -6.64 8.38 -24.24
CA ALA A 385 -7.52 8.47 -25.40
C ALA A 385 -8.76 7.54 -25.34
N ARG A 386 -8.85 6.63 -24.37
CA ARG A 386 -9.99 5.71 -24.21
C ARG A 386 -11.29 6.50 -24.03
N LYS A 387 -12.27 6.23 -24.90
CA LYS A 387 -13.53 6.99 -25.09
C LYS A 387 -14.18 7.50 -23.79
N ASN A 388 -14.42 6.63 -22.81
CA ASN A 388 -15.12 7.00 -21.58
C ASN A 388 -14.22 7.79 -20.60
N LEU A 389 -12.91 7.50 -20.58
CA LEU A 389 -11.93 8.22 -19.78
C LEU A 389 -11.63 9.61 -20.36
N HIS A 390 -11.43 9.71 -21.67
CA HIS A 390 -11.28 11.00 -22.37
C HIS A 390 -12.52 11.88 -22.14
N ALA A 391 -13.73 11.35 -22.35
CA ALA A 391 -14.98 12.07 -22.09
C ALA A 391 -15.24 12.41 -20.60
N PHE A 392 -14.51 11.78 -19.67
CA PHE A 392 -14.49 12.18 -18.26
C PHE A 392 -13.49 13.31 -17.99
N LEU A 393 -12.28 13.22 -18.54
CA LEU A 393 -11.22 14.24 -18.40
C LEU A 393 -11.56 15.55 -19.11
N GLU A 394 -12.34 15.50 -20.19
CA GLU A 394 -12.81 16.69 -20.94
C GLU A 394 -13.86 17.53 -20.20
N LYS A 395 -14.44 17.02 -19.11
CA LYS A 395 -15.50 17.70 -18.36
C LYS A 395 -15.00 19.00 -17.71
N PRO A 396 -15.74 20.13 -17.82
CA PRO A 396 -15.33 21.40 -17.20
C PRO A 396 -15.11 21.30 -15.68
N GLU A 397 -15.92 20.51 -14.97
CA GLU A 397 -15.76 20.28 -13.54
C GLU A 397 -14.52 19.44 -13.18
N ILE A 398 -14.00 18.62 -14.11
CA ILE A 398 -12.76 17.85 -13.92
C ILE A 398 -11.54 18.70 -14.32
N LYS A 399 -11.61 19.42 -15.45
CA LYS A 399 -10.55 20.34 -15.90
C LYS A 399 -10.28 21.50 -14.95
N SER A 400 -11.23 21.84 -14.07
CA SER A 400 -11.07 22.86 -13.03
C SER A 400 -10.64 22.31 -11.66
N MET A 401 -10.54 20.99 -11.49
CA MET A 401 -10.01 20.39 -10.27
C MET A 401 -8.48 20.45 -10.21
N LYS A 402 -7.94 20.56 -8.99
CA LYS A 402 -6.51 20.53 -8.71
C LYS A 402 -6.09 19.16 -8.20
N PHE A 403 -5.02 18.59 -8.77
CA PHE A 403 -4.44 17.30 -8.36
C PHE A 403 -4.03 17.19 -6.87
N THR A 404 -3.87 18.32 -6.17
CA THR A 404 -3.91 18.40 -4.70
C THR A 404 -4.62 19.69 -4.24
N GLY A 405 -5.16 19.67 -3.02
CA GLY A 405 -5.82 20.83 -2.40
C GLY A 405 -4.90 22.01 -2.05
N SER A 406 -3.59 21.89 -2.27
CA SER A 406 -2.58 22.92 -2.00
C SER A 406 -1.87 23.44 -3.26
N MET A 407 -2.26 23.00 -4.47
CA MET A 407 -1.60 23.46 -5.70
C MET A 407 -1.97 24.90 -6.05
N HIS A 408 -1.35 25.88 -5.40
CA HIS A 408 -1.26 27.26 -5.88
C HIS A 408 -0.05 27.45 -6.83
N HIS A 409 0.89 26.49 -6.82
CA HIS A 409 2.19 26.56 -7.50
C HIS A 409 2.26 25.80 -8.84
N ILE A 410 1.16 25.12 -9.22
CA ILE A 410 0.99 24.38 -10.49
C ILE A 410 -0.32 24.90 -11.10
N LYS A 411 -0.28 25.23 -12.39
CA LYS A 411 -1.39 25.79 -13.19
C LYS A 411 -1.71 24.86 -14.35
#